data_AF-A0A7Y2EGU1-F1
#
_entry.id   AF-A0A7Y2EGU1-F1
#
_cell.length_a   1.000
_cell.length_b   1.000
_cell.length_c   1.000
_cell.angle_alpha   90.00
_cell.angle_beta   90.00
_cell.angle_gamma   90.00
#
_symmetry.space_group_name_H-M   'P 1'
#
loop_
_entity.id
_entity.type
_entity.pdbx_description
1 polymer ?
#
loop_
_entity_poly.entity_id
_entity_poly.type
_entity_poly.pdbx_seq_one_letter_code
_entity_poly.pdbx_strand_id
1 'polypeptide(L)'
;MIKRVKNKKAYKLTFYWTVFAVILLSIIPEKKSRYLMPVLIPLALNTGFYINYLIRNIKDLGSKLEMFPVYLNFILMAIIGLGFSVGGYIFLKDKANVNWLIFGLASVVLAFIGLSILVQLKKKRMKHLFYAVILFVVSAYVFVSPLSKHIKTHAQNPISQLKDQTAAEGLNVYRLDYVSPEMIWQFGDELTSIKSNDSTFDFPSEAKFGILTKELSDEDKKKINSDYIMEFRDTFDLNTVSPESKKYRSRLVNSFYVLTKK
;
A
#
# COMPACT_ATOMS: atom_id res chain seq x y z
N MET A 1 -8.32 25.93 23.29
CA MET A 1 -6.94 25.69 22.81
C MET A 1 -6.16 27.01 22.58
N ILE A 2 -6.65 27.97 21.79
CA ILE A 2 -5.95 29.25 21.47
C ILE A 2 -5.36 29.99 22.70
N LYS A 3 -6.08 30.04 23.82
CA LYS A 3 -5.62 30.71 25.06
C LYS A 3 -4.52 29.93 25.83
N ARG A 4 -4.31 28.65 25.52
CA ARG A 4 -3.49 27.70 26.31
C ARG A 4 -2.14 27.37 25.67
N VAL A 5 -1.88 27.88 24.46
CA VAL A 5 -0.61 27.66 23.72
C VAL A 5 0.35 28.84 23.94
N LYS A 6 1.66 28.55 24.06
CA LYS A 6 2.69 29.59 24.20
C LYS A 6 2.73 30.53 22.98
N ASN A 7 2.78 29.97 21.77
CA ASN A 7 2.79 30.74 20.53
C ASN A 7 1.39 30.84 19.91
N LYS A 8 0.63 31.85 20.33
CA LYS A 8 -0.76 32.07 19.88
C LYS A 8 -0.86 32.43 18.39
N LYS A 9 0.11 33.17 17.85
CA LYS A 9 0.12 33.60 16.45
C LYS A 9 0.29 32.38 15.53
N ALA A 10 1.29 31.54 15.82
CA ALA A 10 1.53 30.32 15.04
C ALA A 10 0.35 29.36 15.13
N TYR A 11 -0.22 29.13 16.32
CA TYR A 11 -1.39 28.26 16.46
C TYR A 11 -2.61 28.77 15.69
N LYS A 12 -2.88 30.09 15.73
CA LYS A 12 -4.00 30.66 14.95
C LYS A 12 -3.80 30.44 13.46
N LEU A 13 -2.61 30.71 12.94
CA LEU A 13 -2.28 30.50 11.54
C LEU A 13 -2.51 29.03 11.13
N THR A 14 -1.95 28.08 11.88
CA THR A 14 -2.08 26.64 11.55
C THR A 14 -3.51 26.15 11.70
N PHE A 15 -4.27 26.67 12.66
CA PHE A 15 -5.68 26.34 12.83
C PHE A 15 -6.52 26.82 11.66
N TYR A 16 -6.42 28.10 11.30
CA TYR A 16 -7.17 28.65 10.16
C TYR A 16 -6.74 28.00 8.85
N TRP A 17 -5.44 27.74 8.66
CA TRP A 17 -4.95 27.00 7.50
C TRP A 17 -5.60 25.62 7.40
N THR A 18 -5.66 24.83 8.49
CA THR A 18 -6.37 23.54 8.47
C THR A 18 -7.84 23.71 8.11
N VAL A 19 -8.56 24.67 8.71
CA VAL A 19 -9.99 24.89 8.46
C VAL A 19 -10.24 25.28 7.01
N PHE A 20 -9.52 26.28 6.49
CA PHE A 20 -9.67 26.72 5.10
C PHE A 20 -9.33 25.62 4.10
N ALA A 21 -8.25 24.86 4.35
CA ALA A 21 -7.87 23.76 3.47
C ALA A 21 -8.96 22.67 3.43
N VAL A 22 -9.55 22.32 4.58
CA VAL A 22 -10.66 21.35 4.62
C VAL A 22 -11.91 21.86 3.93
N ILE A 23 -12.29 23.14 4.13
CA ILE A 23 -13.45 23.75 3.48
C ILE A 23 -13.25 23.75 1.97
N LEU A 24 -12.10 24.23 1.49
CA LEU A 24 -11.79 24.28 0.05
C LEU A 24 -11.84 22.89 -0.59
N LEU A 25 -11.32 21.87 0.11
CA LEU A 25 -11.40 20.48 -0.32
C LEU A 25 -12.81 19.90 -0.29
N SER A 26 -13.67 20.39 0.58
CA SER A 26 -15.05 19.92 0.67
C SER A 26 -15.96 20.51 -0.42
N ILE A 27 -15.59 21.65 -0.99
CA ILE A 27 -16.35 22.31 -2.07
C ILE A 27 -16.10 21.63 -3.42
N ILE A 28 -14.89 21.09 -3.64
CA ILE A 28 -14.54 20.44 -4.90
C ILE A 28 -15.27 19.08 -5.01
N PRO A 29 -16.05 18.85 -6.07
CA PRO A 29 -16.84 17.61 -6.21
C PRO A 29 -15.97 16.37 -6.44
N GLU A 30 -14.78 16.52 -7.05
CA GLU A 30 -13.84 15.42 -7.25
C GLU A 30 -12.98 15.19 -6.00
N LYS A 31 -13.04 13.99 -5.40
CA LYS A 31 -12.28 13.63 -4.20
C LYS A 31 -11.16 12.64 -4.53
N LYS A 32 -9.95 13.13 -4.77
CA LYS A 32 -8.73 12.31 -4.83
C LYS A 32 -7.98 12.36 -3.50
N SER A 33 -7.40 11.24 -3.08
CA SER A 33 -6.60 11.15 -1.84
C SER A 33 -5.42 12.15 -1.81
N ARG A 34 -4.87 12.49 -2.98
CA ARG A 34 -3.78 13.45 -3.14
C ARG A 34 -4.14 14.85 -2.65
N TYR A 35 -5.41 15.24 -2.71
CA TYR A 35 -5.84 16.58 -2.33
C TYR A 35 -5.72 16.82 -0.81
N LEU A 36 -5.53 15.77 0.00
CA LEU A 36 -5.38 15.88 1.44
C LEU A 36 -3.98 16.32 1.89
N MET A 37 -2.96 16.23 1.01
CA MET A 37 -1.56 16.57 1.31
C MET A 37 -1.38 17.94 1.97
N PRO A 38 -1.96 19.05 1.46
CA PRO A 38 -1.80 20.38 2.05
C PRO A 38 -2.40 20.51 3.46
N VAL A 39 -3.34 19.65 3.85
CA VAL A 39 -3.96 19.65 5.20
C VAL A 39 -3.05 18.96 6.22
N LEU A 40 -2.22 18.01 5.80
CA LEU A 40 -1.40 17.19 6.71
C LEU A 40 -0.39 18.03 7.50
N ILE A 41 0.28 18.98 6.85
CA ILE A 41 1.28 19.85 7.48
C ILE A 41 0.67 20.70 8.60
N PRO A 42 -0.37 21.53 8.36
CA PRO A 42 -0.96 22.34 9.43
C PRO A 42 -1.63 21.48 10.51
N LEU A 43 -2.18 20.31 10.15
CA LEU A 43 -2.75 19.38 11.12
C LEU A 43 -1.68 18.76 12.05
N ALA A 44 -0.51 18.40 11.52
CA ALA A 44 0.62 17.92 12.31
C ALA A 44 1.12 19.00 13.28
N LEU A 45 1.19 20.25 12.84
CA LEU A 45 1.54 21.39 13.70
C LEU A 45 0.50 21.61 14.82
N ASN A 46 -0.80 21.58 14.50
CA ASN A 46 -1.87 21.69 15.49
C ASN A 46 -1.80 20.54 16.52
N THR A 47 -1.52 19.32 16.07
CA THR A 47 -1.29 18.16 16.94
C THR A 47 -0.07 18.37 17.83
N GLY A 48 1.03 18.90 17.30
CA GLY A 48 2.23 19.23 18.08
C GLY A 48 1.95 20.25 19.19
N PHE A 49 1.19 21.32 18.89
CA PHE A 49 0.75 22.28 19.90
C PHE A 49 -0.11 21.63 20.99
N TYR A 50 -1.00 20.71 20.60
CA TYR A 50 -1.85 19.97 21.54
C TYR A 50 -1.04 19.02 22.43
N ILE A 51 -0.13 18.22 21.86
CA ILE A 51 0.75 17.32 22.62
C ILE A 51 1.63 18.12 23.60
N ASN A 52 2.20 19.26 23.17
CA ASN A 52 2.98 20.11 24.06
C ASN A 52 2.13 20.68 25.22
N TYR A 53 0.88 21.05 24.95
CA TYR A 53 -0.06 21.44 26.00
C TYR A 53 -0.32 20.30 27.00
N LEU A 54 -0.53 19.07 26.51
CA LEU A 54 -0.74 17.90 27.37
C LEU A 54 0.50 17.57 28.20
N ILE A 55 1.70 17.59 27.60
CA ILE A 55 2.96 17.32 28.32
C ILE A 55 3.12 18.26 29.52
N ARG A 56 2.72 19.53 29.38
CA ARG A 56 2.88 20.54 30.41
C ARG A 56 1.81 20.48 31.50
N ASN A 57 0.57 20.13 31.16
CA ASN A 57 -0.57 20.33 32.07
C ASN A 57 -1.28 19.04 32.49
N ILE A 58 -0.91 17.84 31.99
CA ILE A 58 -1.73 16.63 32.19
C ILE A 58 -1.98 16.24 33.65
N LYS A 59 -1.06 16.60 34.54
CA LYS A 59 -1.22 16.31 35.98
C LYS A 59 -2.30 17.18 36.60
N ASP A 60 -2.45 18.40 36.11
CA ASP A 60 -3.34 19.45 36.63
C ASP A 60 -4.66 19.53 35.84
N LEU A 61 -4.78 18.73 34.77
CA LEU A 61 -6.00 18.59 33.98
C LEU A 61 -7.08 17.88 34.83
N GLY A 62 -8.01 18.67 35.39
CA GLY A 62 -9.16 18.17 36.17
C GLY A 62 -10.40 17.82 35.34
N SER A 63 -10.53 18.34 34.11
CA SER A 63 -11.72 18.12 33.28
C SER A 63 -11.75 16.72 32.67
N LYS A 64 -12.75 15.91 33.05
CA LYS A 64 -12.97 14.56 32.50
C LYS A 64 -13.19 14.57 30.98
N LEU A 65 -13.80 15.63 30.43
CA LEU A 65 -14.06 15.78 29.00
C LEU A 65 -12.80 16.02 28.17
N GLU A 66 -11.81 16.74 28.72
CA GLU A 66 -10.53 16.94 28.02
C GLU A 66 -9.64 15.69 28.09
N MET A 67 -9.85 14.87 29.12
CA MET A 67 -9.06 13.69 29.40
C MET A 67 -9.54 12.47 28.63
N PHE A 68 -10.85 12.35 28.39
CA PHE A 68 -11.46 11.21 27.72
C PHE A 68 -10.85 10.91 26.34
N PRO A 69 -10.72 11.86 25.40
CA PRO A 69 -10.11 11.58 24.09
C PRO A 69 -8.66 11.11 24.21
N VAL A 70 -7.90 11.65 25.17
CA VAL A 70 -6.50 11.28 25.41
C VAL A 70 -6.42 9.82 25.86
N TYR A 71 -7.21 9.45 26.87
CA TYR A 71 -7.23 8.08 27.40
C TYR A 71 -7.72 7.08 26.35
N LEU A 72 -8.77 7.43 25.60
CA LEU A 72 -9.30 6.57 24.54
C LEU A 72 -8.22 6.23 23.50
N ASN A 73 -7.45 7.21 23.03
CA ASN A 73 -6.38 7.00 22.06
C ASN A 73 -5.31 6.03 22.57
N PHE A 74 -4.78 6.25 23.78
CA PHE A 74 -3.71 5.42 24.33
C PHE A 74 -4.20 4.03 24.76
N ILE A 75 -5.42 3.92 25.28
CA ILE A 75 -6.04 2.62 25.62
C ILE A 75 -6.26 1.82 24.35
N LEU A 76 -6.80 2.42 23.29
CA LEU A 76 -6.97 1.76 22.00
C LEU A 76 -5.64 1.23 21.46
N MET A 77 -4.58 2.06 21.52
CA MET A 77 -3.25 1.64 21.09
C MET A 77 -2.70 0.47 21.91
N ALA A 78 -2.90 0.49 23.23
CA ALA A 78 -2.49 -0.61 24.11
C ALA A 78 -3.28 -1.90 23.84
N ILE A 79 -4.59 -1.80 23.59
CA ILE A 79 -5.44 -2.94 23.21
C ILE A 79 -4.94 -3.55 21.90
N ILE A 80 -4.60 -2.74 20.91
CA ILE A 80 -4.04 -3.23 19.64
C ILE A 80 -2.71 -3.97 19.87
N GLY A 81 -1.82 -3.43 20.71
CA GLY A 81 -0.55 -4.07 21.05
C GLY A 81 -0.71 -5.40 21.78
N LEU A 82 -1.59 -5.46 22.77
CA LEU A 82 -1.86 -6.69 23.55
C LEU A 82 -2.66 -7.71 22.74
N GLY A 83 -3.61 -7.25 21.93
CA GLY A 83 -4.46 -8.08 21.08
C GLY A 83 -3.75 -8.60 19.84
N PHE A 84 -2.59 -8.05 19.47
CA PHE A 84 -1.83 -8.48 18.29
C PHE A 84 -1.50 -9.97 18.31
N SER A 85 -1.11 -10.52 19.47
CA SER A 85 -0.76 -11.95 19.59
C SER A 85 -1.95 -12.84 19.24
N VAL A 86 -3.14 -12.56 19.78
CA VAL A 86 -4.34 -13.36 19.56
C VAL A 86 -4.90 -13.12 18.16
N GLY A 87 -5.08 -11.85 17.78
CA GLY A 87 -5.65 -11.49 16.48
C GLY A 87 -4.74 -11.91 15.31
N GLY A 88 -3.44 -11.75 15.48
CA GLY A 88 -2.44 -12.20 14.51
C GLY A 88 -2.43 -13.72 14.39
N TYR A 89 -2.46 -14.47 15.49
CA TYR A 89 -2.52 -15.94 15.41
C TYR A 89 -3.77 -16.43 14.66
N ILE A 90 -4.95 -15.88 14.99
CA ILE A 90 -6.21 -16.25 14.32
C ILE A 90 -6.15 -15.97 12.81
N PHE A 91 -5.50 -14.88 12.41
CA PHE A 91 -5.40 -14.48 11.00
C PHE A 91 -4.33 -15.26 10.22
N LEU A 92 -3.21 -15.61 10.86
CA LEU A 92 -2.06 -16.24 10.21
C LEU A 92 -2.06 -17.78 10.29
N LYS A 93 -2.82 -18.41 11.19
CA LYS A 93 -2.83 -19.87 11.38
C LYS A 93 -3.11 -20.68 10.10
N ASP A 94 -3.94 -20.15 9.20
CA ASP A 94 -4.38 -20.83 7.97
C ASP A 94 -3.51 -20.44 6.75
N LYS A 95 -2.46 -19.64 6.95
CA LYS A 95 -1.56 -19.19 5.88
C LYS A 95 -0.32 -20.08 5.82
N ALA A 96 0.01 -20.53 4.62
CA ALA A 96 1.26 -21.25 4.37
C ALA A 96 2.47 -20.30 4.50
N ASN A 97 3.61 -20.83 4.96
CA ASN A 97 4.91 -20.12 5.02
C ASN A 97 4.97 -18.88 5.93
N VAL A 98 4.23 -18.88 7.04
CA VAL A 98 4.35 -17.83 8.07
C VAL A 98 5.63 -18.01 8.86
N ASN A 99 6.43 -16.94 8.97
CA ASN A 99 7.60 -16.92 9.86
C ASN A 99 7.16 -16.73 11.33
N TRP A 100 6.91 -17.85 12.01
CA TRP A 100 6.46 -17.89 13.40
C TRP A 100 7.46 -17.28 14.40
N LEU A 101 8.76 -17.28 14.09
CA LEU A 101 9.77 -16.65 14.94
C LEU A 101 9.62 -15.12 14.93
N ILE A 102 9.50 -14.51 13.75
CA ILE A 102 9.27 -13.06 13.64
C ILE A 102 7.91 -12.70 14.23
N PHE A 103 6.88 -13.54 14.05
CA PHE A 103 5.57 -13.34 14.67
C PHE A 103 5.63 -13.35 16.20
N GLY A 104 6.35 -14.32 16.79
CA GLY A 104 6.53 -14.41 18.24
C GLY A 104 7.27 -13.21 18.80
N LEU A 105 8.36 -12.78 18.15
CA LEU A 105 9.09 -11.57 18.50
C LEU A 105 8.22 -10.32 18.43
N ALA A 106 7.47 -10.15 17.32
CA ALA A 106 6.54 -9.04 17.13
C ALA A 106 5.51 -9.00 18.26
N SER A 107 4.95 -10.16 18.61
CA SER A 107 3.94 -10.30 19.66
C SER A 107 4.47 -9.89 21.03
N VAL A 108 5.66 -10.36 21.41
CA VAL A 108 6.28 -9.99 22.70
C VAL A 108 6.60 -8.49 22.74
N VAL A 109 7.19 -7.94 21.68
CA VAL A 109 7.57 -6.52 21.61
C VAL A 109 6.34 -5.62 21.66
N LEU A 110 5.31 -5.89 20.86
CA LEU A 110 4.09 -5.08 20.82
C LEU A 110 3.28 -5.20 22.11
N ALA A 111 3.23 -6.38 22.72
CA ALA A 111 2.60 -6.57 24.02
C ALA A 111 3.34 -5.79 25.12
N PHE A 112 4.68 -5.85 25.15
CA PHE A 112 5.49 -5.09 26.10
C PHE A 112 5.28 -3.58 25.97
N ILE A 113 5.26 -3.06 24.73
CA ILE A 113 4.97 -1.64 24.47
C ILE A 113 3.54 -1.30 24.90
N GLY A 114 2.55 -2.16 24.60
CA GLY A 114 1.17 -1.99 25.02
C GLY A 114 1.01 -1.90 26.55
N LEU A 115 1.65 -2.81 27.29
CA LEU A 115 1.73 -2.77 28.76
C LEU A 115 2.41 -1.49 29.26
N SER A 116 3.53 -1.10 28.65
CA SER A 116 4.24 0.14 28.98
C SER A 116 3.34 1.37 28.79
N ILE A 117 2.55 1.43 27.71
CA ILE A 117 1.56 2.50 27.48
C ILE A 117 0.56 2.57 28.64
N LEU A 118 -0.03 1.44 29.07
CA LEU A 118 -0.98 1.43 30.18
C LEU A 118 -0.36 1.89 31.51
N VAL A 119 0.86 1.43 31.81
CA VAL A 119 1.59 1.83 33.03
C VAL A 119 1.89 3.33 33.02
N GLN A 120 2.37 3.87 31.88
CA GLN A 120 2.69 5.29 31.76
C GLN A 120 1.45 6.18 31.72
N LEU A 121 0.32 5.66 31.22
CA LEU A 121 -0.98 6.32 31.26
C LEU A 121 -1.48 6.46 32.70
N LYS A 122 -1.39 5.39 33.51
CA LYS A 122 -1.70 5.45 34.95
C LYS A 122 -0.81 6.46 35.69
N LYS A 123 0.48 6.54 35.32
CA LYS A 123 1.45 7.50 35.87
C LYS A 123 1.32 8.92 35.30
N LYS A 124 0.40 9.17 34.36
CA LYS A 124 0.21 10.45 33.65
C LYS A 124 1.50 11.03 33.06
N ARG A 125 2.42 10.19 32.57
CA ARG A 125 3.72 10.61 32.01
C ARG A 125 3.64 10.82 30.50
N MET A 126 3.04 11.93 30.06
CA MET A 126 2.77 12.20 28.63
C MET A 126 3.99 12.16 27.71
N LYS A 127 5.15 12.63 28.17
CA LYS A 127 6.38 12.55 27.38
C LYS A 127 6.75 11.09 27.05
N HIS A 128 6.59 10.19 28.02
CA HIS A 128 6.87 8.76 27.83
C HIS A 128 5.80 8.09 26.95
N LEU A 129 4.53 8.46 27.12
CA LEU A 129 3.44 7.99 26.26
C LEU A 129 3.67 8.35 24.79
N PHE A 130 4.09 9.59 24.53
CA PHE A 130 4.39 10.03 23.17
C PHE A 130 5.51 9.20 22.53
N TYR A 131 6.61 8.98 23.24
CA TYR A 131 7.68 8.10 22.74
C TYR A 131 7.25 6.64 22.61
N ALA A 132 6.41 6.13 23.51
CA ALA A 132 5.88 4.78 23.42
C ALA A 132 5.02 4.58 22.15
N VAL A 133 4.26 5.60 21.72
CA VAL A 133 3.51 5.55 20.44
C VAL A 133 4.47 5.54 19.24
N ILE A 134 5.51 6.38 19.25
CA ILE A 134 6.52 6.36 18.18
C ILE A 134 7.18 4.98 18.10
N LEU A 135 7.61 4.44 19.25
CA LEU A 135 8.21 3.12 19.34
C LEU A 135 7.23 2.03 18.88
N PHE A 136 5.94 2.14 19.21
CA PHE A 136 4.90 1.22 18.73
C PHE A 136 4.83 1.20 17.21
N VAL A 137 4.75 2.38 16.57
CA VAL A 137 4.66 2.50 15.11
C VAL A 137 5.91 1.97 14.42
N VAL A 138 7.10 2.31 14.93
CA VAL A 138 8.38 1.84 14.39
C VAL A 138 8.49 0.32 14.52
N SER A 139 8.21 -0.23 15.71
CA SER A 139 8.21 -1.68 15.93
C SER A 139 7.20 -2.39 15.04
N ALA A 140 5.98 -1.87 14.91
CA ALA A 140 4.98 -2.44 14.02
C ALA A 140 5.48 -2.47 12.58
N TYR A 141 6.09 -1.39 12.10
CA TYR A 141 6.66 -1.35 10.75
C TYR A 141 7.78 -2.39 10.57
N VAL A 142 8.75 -2.44 11.48
CA VAL A 142 9.92 -3.33 11.41
C VAL A 142 9.52 -4.80 11.50
N PHE A 143 8.60 -5.16 12.41
CA PHE A 143 8.28 -6.56 12.68
C PHE A 143 7.08 -7.06 11.85
N VAL A 144 6.04 -6.25 11.64
CA VAL A 144 4.83 -6.70 10.94
C VAL A 144 5.00 -6.65 9.42
N SER A 145 5.80 -5.72 8.87
CA SER A 145 6.02 -5.65 7.42
C SER A 145 6.67 -6.90 6.82
N PRO A 146 7.69 -7.53 7.44
CA PRO A 146 8.23 -8.81 6.97
C PRO A 146 7.20 -9.94 6.95
N LEU A 147 6.25 -9.96 7.90
CA LEU A 147 5.21 -10.99 7.94
C LEU A 147 4.28 -10.91 6.72
N SER A 148 4.01 -9.72 6.18
CA SER A 148 3.07 -9.58 5.06
C SER A 148 3.63 -10.07 3.72
N LYS A 149 4.96 -10.12 3.56
CA LYS A 149 5.60 -10.57 2.31
C LYS A 149 5.29 -12.02 1.97
N HIS A 150 5.13 -12.87 2.99
CA HIS A 150 4.88 -14.31 2.83
C HIS A 150 3.41 -14.70 2.84
N ILE A 151 2.50 -13.74 3.08
CA ILE A 151 1.05 -13.96 3.08
C ILE A 151 0.48 -13.88 1.64
N LYS A 152 1.32 -13.59 0.63
CA LYS A 152 0.93 -13.59 -0.79
C LYS A 152 0.35 -14.96 -1.14
N THR A 153 -0.95 -14.95 -1.43
CA THR A 153 -1.77 -16.16 -1.56
C THR A 153 -1.73 -16.73 -2.99
N HIS A 154 -1.16 -15.98 -3.96
CA HIS A 154 -1.05 -16.38 -5.36
C HIS A 154 0.41 -16.36 -5.80
N ALA A 155 0.81 -17.39 -6.57
CA ALA A 155 2.11 -17.45 -7.21
C ALA A 155 2.17 -16.35 -8.27
N GLN A 156 2.70 -15.20 -7.89
CA GLN A 156 2.97 -14.11 -8.82
C GLN A 156 4.21 -14.52 -9.61
N ASN A 157 4.06 -14.94 -10.87
CA ASN A 157 5.18 -14.96 -11.80
C ASN A 157 5.58 -13.50 -12.03
N PRO A 158 6.75 -13.04 -11.55
CA PRO A 158 7.10 -11.64 -11.68
C PRO A 158 7.53 -11.37 -13.13
N ILE A 159 6.81 -10.47 -13.81
CA ILE A 159 7.14 -10.07 -15.19
C ILE A 159 8.54 -9.46 -15.32
N SER A 160 9.16 -9.04 -14.21
CA SER A 160 10.52 -8.50 -14.19
C SER A 160 11.58 -9.47 -14.73
N GLN A 161 11.33 -10.78 -14.67
CA GLN A 161 12.26 -11.79 -15.22
C GLN A 161 12.04 -12.03 -16.72
N LEU A 162 10.88 -11.66 -17.26
CA LEU A 162 10.53 -11.92 -18.66
C LEU A 162 11.54 -11.27 -19.60
N LYS A 163 11.96 -10.03 -19.32
CA LYS A 163 12.91 -9.29 -20.16
C LYS A 163 14.24 -10.05 -20.33
N ASP A 164 14.83 -10.51 -19.23
CA ASP A 164 16.10 -11.21 -19.26
C ASP A 164 15.97 -12.58 -19.96
N GLN A 165 14.84 -13.27 -19.73
CA GLN A 165 14.52 -14.55 -20.38
C GLN A 165 14.35 -14.39 -21.90
N THR A 166 13.59 -13.39 -22.34
CA THR A 166 13.35 -13.16 -23.78
C THR A 166 14.59 -12.62 -24.46
N ALA A 167 15.39 -11.78 -23.79
CA ALA A 167 16.67 -11.31 -24.32
C ALA A 167 17.67 -12.46 -24.52
N ALA A 168 17.71 -13.44 -23.61
CA ALA A 168 18.54 -14.64 -23.78
C ALA A 168 18.10 -15.52 -24.96
N GLU A 169 16.79 -15.54 -25.28
CA GLU A 169 16.23 -16.19 -26.46
C GLU A 169 16.32 -15.32 -27.75
N GLY A 170 16.82 -14.09 -27.66
CA GLY A 170 16.86 -13.14 -28.78
C GLY A 170 15.47 -12.64 -29.23
N LEU A 171 14.50 -12.61 -28.32
CA LEU A 171 13.11 -12.24 -28.57
C LEU A 171 12.81 -10.83 -28.06
N ASN A 172 12.28 -9.98 -28.93
CA ASN A 172 11.68 -8.70 -28.53
C ASN A 172 10.24 -8.90 -28.08
N VAL A 173 9.83 -8.14 -27.07
CA VAL A 173 8.49 -8.23 -26.47
C VAL A 173 7.69 -6.98 -26.83
N TYR A 174 6.52 -7.22 -27.40
CA TYR A 174 5.61 -6.19 -27.85
C TYR A 174 4.29 -6.24 -27.09
N ARG A 175 3.52 -5.16 -27.19
CA ARG A 175 2.20 -5.04 -26.57
C ARG A 175 1.12 -5.10 -27.65
N LEU A 176 0.15 -5.99 -27.48
CA LEU A 176 -0.99 -6.11 -28.39
C LEU A 176 -2.15 -5.18 -28.03
N ASP A 177 -2.52 -5.13 -26.75
CA ASP A 177 -3.75 -4.47 -26.28
C ASP A 177 -3.46 -3.60 -25.04
N TYR A 178 -4.33 -3.56 -24.03
CA TYR A 178 -4.03 -2.88 -22.77
C TYR A 178 -3.06 -3.68 -21.86
N VAL A 179 -1.89 -3.10 -21.59
CA VAL A 179 -0.98 -3.51 -20.52
C VAL A 179 -0.97 -2.40 -19.48
N SER A 180 -1.20 -2.76 -18.22
CA SER A 180 -1.23 -1.79 -17.12
C SER A 180 0.13 -1.09 -16.95
N PRO A 181 0.14 0.22 -16.60
CA PRO A 181 1.39 0.94 -16.32
C PRO A 181 2.24 0.25 -15.25
N GLU A 182 1.61 -0.38 -14.27
CA GLU A 182 2.28 -1.16 -13.23
C GLU A 182 3.08 -2.35 -13.80
N MET A 183 2.57 -3.02 -14.83
CA MET A 183 3.29 -4.10 -15.51
C MET A 183 4.39 -3.61 -16.43
N ILE A 184 4.16 -2.53 -17.18
CA ILE A 184 5.22 -1.91 -17.99
C ILE A 184 6.39 -1.51 -17.08
N TRP A 185 6.08 -0.94 -15.92
CA TRP A 185 7.10 -0.54 -14.95
C TRP A 185 7.86 -1.72 -14.36
N GLN A 186 7.18 -2.84 -14.05
CA GLN A 186 7.86 -4.05 -13.57
C GLN A 186 8.65 -4.78 -14.66
N PHE A 187 8.22 -4.72 -15.92
CA PHE A 187 8.96 -5.24 -17.06
C PHE A 187 10.29 -4.49 -17.26
N GLY A 188 10.32 -3.19 -16.93
CA GLY A 188 11.55 -2.39 -16.92
C GLY A 188 12.02 -1.93 -18.30
N ASP A 189 11.13 -1.89 -19.28
CA ASP A 189 11.37 -1.29 -20.59
C ASP A 189 10.07 -0.78 -21.23
N GLU A 190 10.21 0.00 -22.29
CA GLU A 190 9.07 0.39 -23.12
C GLU A 190 8.59 -0.81 -23.94
N LEU A 191 7.27 -1.08 -23.88
CA LEU A 191 6.62 -2.09 -24.72
C LEU A 191 5.99 -1.41 -25.94
N THR A 192 6.63 -1.55 -27.09
CA THR A 192 6.12 -1.06 -28.37
C THR A 192 4.79 -1.73 -28.73
N SER A 193 3.80 -0.92 -29.11
CA SER A 193 2.48 -1.41 -29.52
C SER A 193 2.55 -1.93 -30.95
N ILE A 194 2.07 -3.16 -31.17
CA ILE A 194 1.89 -3.74 -32.52
C ILE A 194 0.48 -3.52 -33.06
N LYS A 195 -0.42 -2.95 -32.27
CA LYS A 195 -1.78 -2.60 -32.69
C LYS A 195 -1.85 -1.08 -32.79
N SER A 196 -1.96 -0.58 -34.02
CA SER A 196 -2.03 0.87 -34.27
C SER A 196 -3.47 1.41 -34.13
N ASN A 197 -4.47 0.59 -34.47
CA ASN A 197 -5.91 0.84 -34.34
C ASN A 197 -6.61 -0.50 -34.10
N ASP A 198 -7.88 -0.50 -33.66
CA ASP A 198 -8.62 -1.72 -33.28
C ASP A 198 -8.64 -2.84 -34.34
N SER A 199 -8.32 -2.54 -35.61
CA SER A 199 -8.42 -3.48 -36.73
C SER A 199 -7.11 -3.79 -37.47
N THR A 200 -6.02 -3.05 -37.23
CA THR A 200 -4.77 -3.09 -38.01
C THR A 200 -3.54 -3.36 -37.16
N PHE A 201 -2.78 -4.40 -37.54
CA PHE A 201 -1.54 -4.78 -36.90
C PHE A 201 -0.34 -4.26 -37.68
N ASP A 202 0.62 -3.68 -36.97
CA ASP A 202 1.93 -3.33 -37.47
C ASP A 202 2.93 -4.32 -36.88
N PHE A 203 3.10 -5.45 -37.58
CA PHE A 203 3.97 -6.52 -37.11
C PHE A 203 5.44 -6.17 -37.36
N PRO A 204 6.34 -6.47 -36.41
CA PRO A 204 7.77 -6.26 -36.61
C PRO A 204 8.29 -7.14 -37.76
N SER A 205 9.41 -6.73 -38.37
CA SER A 205 10.07 -7.49 -39.45
C SER A 205 10.69 -8.82 -39.00
N GLU A 206 10.70 -9.08 -37.69
CA GLU A 206 11.30 -10.25 -37.06
C GLU A 206 10.48 -11.52 -37.32
N ALA A 207 11.17 -12.63 -37.57
CA ALA A 207 10.51 -13.91 -37.80
C ALA A 207 9.92 -14.51 -36.51
N LYS A 208 10.42 -14.09 -35.34
CA LYS A 208 9.99 -14.59 -34.04
C LYS A 208 10.00 -13.47 -33.00
N PHE A 209 8.87 -13.23 -32.34
CA PHE A 209 8.75 -12.17 -31.33
C PHE A 209 7.69 -12.54 -30.28
N GLY A 210 7.76 -11.89 -29.12
CA GLY A 210 6.82 -12.08 -28.02
C GLY A 210 5.74 -11.00 -28.00
N ILE A 211 4.52 -11.36 -27.57
CA ILE A 211 3.43 -10.40 -27.35
C ILE A 211 2.85 -10.56 -25.94
N LEU A 212 2.59 -9.41 -25.30
CA LEU A 212 1.86 -9.27 -24.05
C LEU A 212 0.46 -8.73 -24.34
N THR A 213 -0.54 -9.38 -23.76
CA THR A 213 -1.95 -9.06 -23.99
C THR A 213 -2.83 -9.42 -22.80
N LYS A 214 -3.82 -8.59 -22.49
CA LYS A 214 -4.80 -8.87 -21.43
C LYS A 214 -5.76 -9.96 -21.89
N GLU A 215 -6.37 -9.77 -23.06
CA GLU A 215 -7.35 -10.69 -23.64
C GLU A 215 -7.16 -10.77 -25.15
N LEU A 216 -6.96 -11.98 -25.69
CA LEU A 216 -7.02 -12.19 -27.12
C LEU A 216 -8.47 -12.41 -27.57
N SER A 217 -9.00 -11.43 -28.31
CA SER A 217 -10.26 -11.59 -29.05
C SER A 217 -10.13 -12.74 -30.06
N ASP A 218 -11.23 -13.46 -30.32
CA ASP A 218 -11.25 -14.52 -31.32
C ASP A 218 -10.95 -14.02 -32.73
N GLU A 219 -11.24 -12.74 -33.01
CA GLU A 219 -10.86 -12.08 -34.27
C GLU A 219 -9.35 -11.88 -34.37
N ASP A 220 -8.72 -11.40 -33.29
CA ASP A 220 -7.28 -11.19 -33.22
C ASP A 220 -6.53 -12.53 -33.33
N LYS A 221 -7.03 -13.59 -32.67
CA LYS A 221 -6.51 -14.96 -32.82
C LYS A 221 -6.53 -15.44 -34.27
N LYS A 222 -7.67 -15.28 -34.96
CA LYS A 222 -7.82 -15.73 -36.35
C LYS A 222 -6.87 -14.99 -37.30
N LYS A 223 -6.76 -13.66 -37.14
CA LYS A 223 -5.85 -12.84 -37.94
C LYS A 223 -4.38 -13.16 -37.67
N ILE A 224 -3.99 -13.33 -36.42
CA ILE A 224 -2.59 -13.65 -36.10
C ILE A 224 -2.25 -15.07 -36.55
N ASN A 225 -3.16 -16.03 -36.38
CA ASN A 225 -2.97 -17.41 -36.80
C ASN A 225 -3.01 -17.63 -38.31
N SER A 226 -3.37 -16.65 -39.14
CA SER A 226 -3.21 -16.78 -40.60
C SER A 226 -1.72 -16.81 -40.95
N ASP A 227 -0.96 -15.86 -40.40
CA ASP A 227 0.41 -15.55 -40.83
C ASP A 227 1.48 -16.09 -39.85
N TYR A 228 1.10 -16.35 -38.60
CA TYR A 228 1.99 -16.78 -37.53
C TYR A 228 1.48 -18.04 -36.82
N ILE A 229 2.40 -18.77 -36.20
CA ILE A 229 2.15 -19.81 -35.21
C ILE A 229 2.24 -19.13 -33.84
N MET A 230 1.17 -19.24 -33.05
CA MET A 230 1.08 -18.64 -31.72
C MET A 230 1.22 -19.69 -30.62
N GLU A 231 2.22 -19.52 -29.77
CA GLU A 231 2.48 -20.41 -28.63
C GLU A 231 2.26 -19.65 -27.31
N PHE A 232 1.37 -20.15 -26.47
CA PHE A 232 1.21 -19.64 -25.11
C PHE A 232 2.42 -20.06 -24.25
N ARG A 233 3.03 -19.11 -23.57
CA ARG A 233 4.19 -19.36 -22.69
C ARG A 233 3.83 -19.24 -21.22
N ASP A 234 3.24 -18.11 -20.82
CA ASP A 234 2.98 -17.83 -19.40
C ASP A 234 1.89 -16.75 -19.19
N THR A 235 1.41 -16.62 -17.96
CA THR A 235 0.50 -15.56 -17.53
C THR A 235 1.12 -14.80 -16.36
N PHE A 236 1.20 -13.47 -16.51
CA PHE A 236 1.69 -12.56 -15.49
C PHE A 236 0.53 -11.90 -14.75
N ASP A 237 0.45 -12.13 -13.44
CA ASP A 237 -0.58 -11.59 -12.58
C ASP A 237 0.02 -10.73 -11.45
N LEU A 238 -0.27 -9.42 -11.46
CA LEU A 238 0.15 -8.50 -10.40
C LEU A 238 -0.82 -8.43 -9.21
N ASN A 239 -1.93 -9.17 -9.23
CA ASN A 239 -2.89 -9.17 -8.12
C ASN A 239 -2.27 -9.78 -6.85
N THR A 240 -2.44 -9.09 -5.73
CA THR A 240 -1.99 -9.57 -4.41
C THR A 240 -3.07 -10.38 -3.67
N VAL A 241 -4.21 -10.60 -4.32
CA VAL A 241 -5.40 -11.29 -3.78
C VAL A 241 -5.77 -12.44 -4.71
N SER A 242 -6.49 -13.44 -4.20
CA SER A 242 -6.95 -14.55 -5.04
C SER A 242 -7.92 -14.08 -6.15
N PRO A 243 -7.99 -14.80 -7.28
CA PRO A 243 -8.96 -14.54 -8.36
C PRO A 243 -10.43 -14.49 -7.89
N GLU A 244 -10.76 -15.21 -6.82
CA GLU A 244 -12.09 -15.25 -6.20
C GLU A 244 -12.44 -13.98 -5.41
N SER A 245 -11.45 -13.14 -5.10
CA SER A 245 -11.66 -11.93 -4.30
C SER A 245 -12.35 -10.83 -5.11
N LYS A 246 -13.32 -10.14 -4.51
CA LYS A 246 -13.90 -8.90 -5.08
C LYS A 246 -12.87 -7.79 -5.32
N LYS A 247 -11.69 -7.87 -4.70
CA LYS A 247 -10.58 -6.92 -4.90
C LYS A 247 -9.68 -7.30 -6.07
N TYR A 248 -9.87 -8.47 -6.68
CA TYR A 248 -9.13 -8.92 -7.84
C TYR A 248 -9.44 -8.04 -9.04
N ARG A 249 -8.41 -7.68 -9.80
CA ARG A 249 -8.53 -6.80 -10.96
C ARG A 249 -7.97 -7.50 -12.19
N SER A 250 -8.85 -7.85 -13.12
CA SER A 250 -8.47 -8.48 -14.40
C SER A 250 -7.53 -7.62 -15.24
N ARG A 251 -7.56 -6.29 -15.09
CA ARG A 251 -6.65 -5.37 -15.79
C ARG A 251 -5.16 -5.54 -15.42
N LEU A 252 -4.86 -6.25 -14.33
CA LEU A 252 -3.51 -6.50 -13.82
C LEU A 252 -2.94 -7.86 -14.26
N VAL A 253 -3.67 -8.56 -15.13
CA VAL A 253 -3.32 -9.87 -15.66
C VAL A 253 -3.06 -9.72 -17.14
N ASN A 254 -1.91 -10.17 -17.62
CA ASN A 254 -1.66 -10.31 -19.05
C ASN A 254 -0.98 -11.64 -19.34
N SER A 255 -1.38 -12.25 -20.44
CA SER A 255 -0.79 -13.46 -20.99
C SER A 255 0.33 -13.12 -21.96
N PHE A 256 1.35 -13.97 -21.98
CA PHE A 256 2.50 -13.87 -22.88
C PHE A 256 2.46 -15.00 -23.90
N TYR A 257 2.53 -14.61 -25.17
CA TYR A 257 2.59 -15.53 -26.30
C TYR A 257 3.84 -15.26 -27.13
N VAL A 258 4.41 -16.30 -27.72
CA VAL A 258 5.48 -16.20 -28.70
C VAL A 258 4.91 -16.50 -30.08
N LEU A 259 5.17 -15.61 -31.01
CA LEU A 259 4.74 -15.70 -32.40
C LEU A 259 5.92 -16.08 -33.26
N THR A 260 5.75 -17.10 -34.10
CA THR A 260 6.74 -17.53 -35.09
C THR A 260 6.10 -17.49 -36.47
N LYS A 261 6.73 -16.80 -37.42
CA LYS A 261 6.22 -16.68 -38.79
C LYS A 261 6.16 -18.06 -39.46
N LYS A 262 5.09 -18.32 -40.22
CA LYS A 262 4.94 -19.55 -41.01
C LYS A 262 5.82 -19.57 -42.26
#